data_AF-R6IB87-F1
#
_entry.id   AF-R6IB87-F1
#
_cell.length_a   1.000
_cell.length_b   1.000
_cell.length_c   1.000
_cell.angle_alpha   90.00
_cell.angle_beta   90.00
_cell.angle_gamma   90.00
#
_symmetry.space_group_name_H-M   'P 1'
#
loop_
_entity.id
_entity.type
_entity.pdbx_description
1 polymer ?
#
loop_
_entity_poly.entity_id
_entity_poly.type
_entity_poly.pdbx_seq_one_letter_code
_entity_poly.pdbx_strand_id
1 'polypeptide(L)'
;MPDAEHKENNNLSAHRKKIITEEILPLLKKGTAPWQKPWDINNNNRFMIPINGVSGKRYRGGNVIHLQAVAINNNYHDPRWYTFNQVKKIPRAYVRRGSKGTRIFFYQPKTKVYQKPSGEKVKLDVGDVSMFVVFNAEQIEGLGKFNYNSYLNFDPNERAENIVKLNNADVLYHDVDKAFYVPSKDKIYLPPKTAFPTEEKYYATLLHEVSHSTGHETRLNRDLSGKFGSESYAREELVAEIASMLLCYDLGIKANKDIENHAAYIQSWVSIFEKDVNELFKAASKAEQVCTYLFDLEKKQDNTQQNVPDVPKVIQPQVKSVPAKQDSIVKQPPITFWEKVVDFIKFCFNVK
;
A
#
# COMPACT_ATOMS: atom_id res chain seq x y z
N MET A 1 -15.87 -17.34 -33.38
CA MET A 1 -15.20 -16.44 -32.41
C MET A 1 -15.81 -16.39 -31.00
N PRO A 2 -17.07 -16.84 -30.71
CA PRO A 2 -17.53 -16.97 -29.32
C PRO A 2 -16.80 -18.04 -28.49
N ASP A 3 -16.25 -19.08 -29.14
CA ASP A 3 -15.74 -20.27 -28.46
C ASP A 3 -14.41 -20.09 -27.71
N ALA A 4 -13.59 -19.12 -28.11
CA ALA A 4 -12.28 -18.86 -27.47
C ALA A 4 -12.46 -18.07 -26.15
N GLU A 5 -13.25 -16.99 -26.18
CA GLU A 5 -13.57 -16.19 -24.99
C GLU A 5 -14.37 -17.01 -23.95
N HIS A 6 -15.30 -17.88 -24.40
CA HIS A 6 -16.02 -18.79 -23.49
C HIS A 6 -15.10 -19.83 -22.82
N LYS A 7 -14.12 -20.37 -23.55
CA LYS A 7 -13.15 -21.34 -23.00
C LYS A 7 -12.18 -20.69 -22.02
N GLU A 8 -11.70 -19.47 -22.29
CA GLU A 8 -10.80 -18.74 -21.39
C GLU A 8 -11.50 -18.35 -20.07
N ASN A 9 -12.76 -17.90 -20.12
CA ASN A 9 -13.54 -17.58 -18.93
C ASN A 9 -13.81 -18.82 -18.05
N ASN A 10 -14.09 -19.98 -18.67
CA ASN A 10 -14.25 -21.24 -17.94
C ASN A 10 -12.94 -21.68 -17.27
N ASN A 11 -11.78 -21.50 -17.93
CA ASN A 11 -10.47 -21.81 -17.37
C ASN A 11 -10.13 -20.91 -16.16
N LEU A 12 -10.46 -19.61 -16.24
CA LEU A 12 -10.25 -18.68 -15.13
C LEU A 12 -11.10 -19.06 -13.91
N SER A 13 -12.38 -19.35 -14.11
CA SER A 13 -13.30 -19.74 -13.02
C SER A 13 -12.84 -21.03 -12.33
N ALA A 14 -12.51 -22.07 -13.10
CA ALA A 14 -11.97 -23.32 -12.57
C ALA A 14 -10.67 -23.12 -11.81
N HIS A 15 -9.78 -22.25 -12.31
CA HIS A 15 -8.54 -21.91 -11.62
C HIS A 15 -8.78 -21.16 -10.31
N ARG A 16 -9.66 -20.16 -10.29
CA ARG A 16 -10.03 -19.42 -9.07
C ARG A 16 -10.58 -20.37 -8.02
N LYS A 17 -11.47 -21.29 -8.43
CA LYS A 17 -11.97 -22.34 -7.53
C LYS A 17 -10.84 -23.15 -6.93
N LYS A 18 -9.89 -23.60 -7.76
CA LYS A 18 -8.71 -24.33 -7.29
C LYS A 18 -7.89 -23.55 -6.26
N ILE A 19 -7.60 -22.27 -6.53
CA ILE A 19 -6.89 -21.40 -5.58
C ILE A 19 -7.63 -21.38 -4.23
N ILE A 20 -8.94 -21.12 -4.25
CA ILE A 20 -9.73 -21.03 -3.04
C ILE A 20 -9.72 -22.35 -2.26
N THR A 21 -10.00 -23.47 -2.94
CA THR A 21 -10.18 -24.75 -2.26
C THR A 21 -8.88 -25.41 -1.82
N GLU A 22 -7.80 -25.25 -2.58
CA GLU A 22 -6.52 -25.95 -2.32
C GLU A 22 -5.50 -25.09 -1.58
N GLU A 23 -5.52 -23.76 -1.75
CA GLU A 23 -4.51 -22.88 -1.17
C GLU A 23 -5.06 -22.02 -0.01
N ILE A 24 -6.24 -21.41 -0.19
CA ILE A 24 -6.76 -20.39 0.74
C ILE A 24 -7.56 -21.00 1.90
N LEU A 25 -8.60 -21.78 1.61
CA LEU A 25 -9.47 -22.35 2.64
C LEU A 25 -8.71 -23.22 3.66
N PRO A 26 -7.72 -24.04 3.27
CA PRO A 26 -6.93 -24.81 4.24
C PRO A 26 -6.16 -23.94 5.22
N LEU A 27 -5.63 -22.79 4.79
CA LEU A 27 -4.94 -21.83 5.66
C LEU A 27 -5.92 -21.17 6.63
N LEU A 28 -7.06 -20.69 6.12
CA LEU A 28 -8.09 -20.05 6.96
C LEU A 28 -8.65 -21.01 8.01
N LYS A 29 -8.90 -22.27 7.64
CA LYS A 29 -9.36 -23.30 8.58
C LYS A 29 -8.33 -23.63 9.67
N LYS A 30 -7.05 -23.32 9.46
CA LYS A 30 -5.97 -23.38 10.47
C LYS A 30 -5.77 -22.06 11.21
N GLY A 31 -6.65 -21.07 11.04
CA GLY A 31 -6.56 -19.76 11.67
C GLY A 31 -5.52 -18.83 11.03
N THR A 32 -5.06 -19.13 9.81
CA THR A 32 -4.05 -18.32 9.10
C THR A 32 -4.66 -17.66 7.87
N ALA A 33 -4.77 -16.33 7.87
CA ALA A 33 -5.12 -15.58 6.66
C ALA A 33 -3.85 -15.04 5.98
N PRO A 34 -3.59 -15.34 4.69
CA PRO A 34 -2.37 -14.90 4.01
C PRO A 34 -2.13 -13.39 4.07
N TRP A 35 -3.21 -12.60 4.00
CA TRP A 35 -3.14 -11.14 4.02
C TRP A 35 -2.89 -10.52 5.40
N GLN A 36 -2.98 -11.30 6.48
CA GLN A 36 -2.75 -10.79 7.84
C GLN A 36 -1.29 -10.89 8.28
N LYS A 37 -0.49 -11.73 7.61
CA LYS A 37 0.92 -11.97 7.98
C LYS A 37 1.84 -11.98 6.76
N PRO A 38 2.03 -10.85 6.06
CA PRO A 38 2.97 -10.77 4.96
C PRO A 38 4.44 -10.71 5.40
N TRP A 39 4.81 -10.98 6.66
CA TRP A 39 6.20 -10.86 7.14
C TRP A 39 6.70 -12.14 7.81
N ASP A 40 8.01 -12.37 7.74
CA ASP A 40 8.68 -13.52 8.34
C ASP A 40 9.51 -13.12 9.58
N ILE A 41 9.00 -13.47 10.76
CA ILE A 41 9.62 -13.21 12.06
C ILE A 41 11.00 -13.89 12.16
N ASN A 42 11.17 -15.06 11.52
CA ASN A 42 12.43 -15.80 11.53
C ASN A 42 13.48 -15.18 10.58
N ASN A 43 13.08 -14.22 9.76
CA ASN A 43 13.93 -13.57 8.76
C ASN A 43 13.85 -12.05 8.90
N ASN A 44 14.12 -11.56 10.11
CA ASN A 44 14.18 -10.13 10.46
C ASN A 44 12.90 -9.35 10.11
N ASN A 45 11.74 -9.99 10.24
CA ASN A 45 10.43 -9.41 9.93
C ASN A 45 10.31 -8.84 8.50
N ARG A 46 11.02 -9.45 7.54
CA ARG A 46 11.00 -9.01 6.14
C ARG A 46 9.61 -9.20 5.55
N PHE A 47 9.16 -8.22 4.78
CA PHE A 47 7.97 -8.40 3.95
C PHE A 47 8.19 -9.47 2.88
N MET A 48 7.33 -10.47 2.90
CA MET A 48 7.21 -11.59 1.99
C MET A 48 6.10 -11.38 0.95
N ILE A 49 5.80 -10.13 0.60
CA ILE A 49 4.88 -9.84 -0.50
C ILE A 49 5.51 -10.36 -1.81
N PRO A 50 4.80 -11.22 -2.56
CA PRO A 50 5.28 -11.74 -3.84
C PRO A 50 5.66 -10.63 -4.81
N ILE A 51 6.89 -10.67 -5.33
CA ILE A 51 7.41 -9.77 -6.36
C ILE A 51 7.83 -10.52 -7.61
N ASN A 52 7.73 -9.87 -8.77
CA ASN A 52 8.37 -10.39 -9.96
C ASN A 52 9.89 -10.25 -9.83
N GLY A 53 10.62 -11.36 -9.87
CA GLY A 53 12.03 -11.39 -9.57
C GLY A 53 12.95 -10.69 -10.59
N VAL A 54 12.42 -10.25 -11.75
CA VAL A 54 13.17 -9.44 -12.73
C VAL A 54 12.87 -7.96 -12.55
N SER A 55 11.60 -7.57 -12.49
CA SER A 55 11.22 -6.16 -12.40
C SER A 55 11.25 -5.57 -10.99
N GLY A 56 11.30 -6.42 -9.95
CA GLY A 56 11.20 -6.01 -8.55
C GLY A 56 9.80 -5.54 -8.12
N LYS A 57 8.84 -5.42 -9.04
CA LYS A 57 7.48 -4.96 -8.74
C LYS A 57 6.67 -6.07 -8.05
N ARG A 58 5.90 -5.70 -7.03
CA ARG A 58 4.92 -6.61 -6.41
C ARG A 58 3.85 -7.06 -7.40
N TYR A 59 3.38 -8.29 -7.26
CA TYR A 59 2.16 -8.72 -7.92
C TYR A 59 0.96 -7.94 -7.39
N ARG A 60 -0.12 -7.93 -8.17
CA ARG A 60 -1.34 -7.16 -7.87
C ARG A 60 -2.60 -8.02 -7.83
N GLY A 61 -3.60 -7.53 -7.10
CA GLY A 61 -4.92 -8.16 -6.99
C GLY A 61 -4.83 -9.59 -6.48
N GLY A 62 -5.71 -10.48 -6.95
CA GLY A 62 -5.73 -11.87 -6.45
C GLY A 62 -4.42 -12.66 -6.61
N ASN A 63 -3.53 -12.27 -7.53
CA ASN A 63 -2.23 -12.92 -7.68
C ASN A 63 -1.32 -12.73 -6.46
N VAL A 64 -1.38 -11.57 -5.79
CA VAL A 64 -0.54 -11.33 -4.60
C VAL A 64 -0.95 -12.27 -3.48
N ILE A 65 -2.25 -12.45 -3.26
CA ILE A 65 -2.79 -13.34 -2.23
C ILE A 65 -2.54 -14.80 -2.57
N HIS A 66 -2.77 -15.19 -3.84
CA HIS A 66 -2.53 -16.56 -4.28
C HIS A 66 -1.07 -16.97 -4.11
N LEU A 67 -0.12 -16.16 -4.60
CA LEU A 67 1.31 -16.48 -4.49
C LEU A 67 1.79 -16.49 -3.04
N GLN A 68 1.22 -15.63 -2.20
CA GLN A 68 1.50 -15.62 -0.77
C GLN A 68 0.99 -16.89 -0.08
N ALA A 69 -0.23 -17.34 -0.39
CA ALA A 69 -0.76 -18.60 0.11
C ALA A 69 0.11 -19.80 -0.30
N VAL A 70 0.52 -19.85 -1.57
CA VAL A 70 1.45 -20.89 -2.06
C VAL A 70 2.79 -20.83 -1.32
N ALA A 71 3.34 -19.64 -1.09
CA ALA A 71 4.58 -19.48 -0.33
C ALA A 71 4.44 -20.03 1.09
N ILE A 72 3.35 -19.68 1.80
CA ILE A 72 3.07 -20.19 3.15
C ILE A 72 2.93 -21.72 3.14
N ASN A 73 2.13 -22.27 2.23
CA ASN A 73 1.88 -23.71 2.15
C ASN A 73 3.14 -24.53 1.83
N ASN A 74 4.11 -23.95 1.12
CA ASN A 74 5.35 -24.61 0.74
C ASN A 74 6.56 -24.16 1.57
N ASN A 75 6.35 -23.31 2.59
CA ASN A 75 7.40 -22.76 3.43
C ASN A 75 8.50 -22.04 2.62
N TYR A 76 8.11 -21.24 1.62
CA TYR A 76 9.02 -20.37 0.87
C TYR A 76 9.19 -19.03 1.57
N HIS A 77 10.43 -18.57 1.66
CA HIS A 77 10.89 -17.34 2.32
C HIS A 77 11.57 -16.35 1.34
N ASP A 78 11.72 -16.72 0.06
CA ASP A 78 12.11 -15.79 -0.99
C ASP A 78 10.87 -15.21 -1.69
N PRO A 79 10.65 -13.88 -1.69
CA PRO A 79 9.45 -13.29 -2.28
C PRO A 79 9.50 -13.25 -3.81
N ARG A 80 10.63 -13.57 -4.44
CA ARG A 80 10.79 -13.44 -5.90
C ARG A 80 10.14 -14.60 -6.63
N TRP A 81 9.37 -14.28 -7.67
CA TRP A 81 8.79 -15.25 -8.59
C TRP A 81 9.19 -14.94 -10.03
N TYR A 82 9.52 -15.98 -10.79
CA TYR A 82 10.02 -15.90 -12.15
C TYR A 82 9.20 -16.78 -13.09
N THR A 83 8.93 -16.32 -14.30
CA THR A 83 8.52 -17.23 -15.38
C THR A 83 9.71 -18.07 -15.84
N PHE A 84 9.46 -19.24 -16.44
CA PHE A 84 10.52 -20.07 -16.99
C PHE A 84 11.43 -19.32 -17.99
N ASN A 85 10.82 -18.46 -18.83
CA ASN A 85 11.55 -17.63 -19.78
C ASN A 85 12.38 -16.54 -19.11
N GLN A 86 11.98 -16.05 -17.94
CA GLN A 86 12.81 -15.14 -17.15
C GLN A 86 14.02 -15.87 -16.57
N VAL A 87 13.84 -17.09 -16.04
CA VAL A 87 14.94 -17.91 -15.50
C VAL A 87 16.00 -18.19 -16.56
N LYS A 88 15.59 -18.59 -17.77
CA LYS A 88 16.51 -18.87 -18.90
C LYS A 88 17.44 -17.72 -19.28
N LYS A 89 17.06 -16.47 -18.96
CA LYS A 89 17.86 -15.28 -19.27
C LYS A 89 18.89 -14.97 -18.19
N ILE A 90 18.84 -15.66 -17.05
CA ILE A 90 19.75 -15.45 -15.92
C ILE A 90 20.91 -16.46 -16.06
N PRO A 91 22.18 -16.00 -16.13
CA PRO A 91 23.33 -16.88 -16.24
C PRO A 91 23.36 -17.91 -15.11
N ARG A 92 23.59 -19.18 -15.46
CA ARG A 92 23.70 -20.32 -14.53
C ARG A 92 22.41 -20.67 -13.77
N ALA A 93 21.29 -19.99 -14.02
CA ALA A 93 20.04 -20.28 -13.34
C ALA A 93 19.18 -21.32 -14.07
N TYR A 94 18.54 -22.23 -13.33
CA TYR A 94 17.59 -23.19 -13.87
C TYR A 94 16.54 -23.61 -12.84
N VAL A 95 15.32 -23.89 -13.32
CA VAL A 95 14.26 -24.46 -12.47
C VAL A 95 14.66 -25.90 -12.11
N ARG A 96 14.63 -26.25 -10.82
CA ARG A 96 14.96 -27.60 -10.34
C ARG A 96 14.03 -28.64 -10.97
N ARG A 97 14.59 -29.78 -11.39
CA ARG A 97 13.81 -30.88 -11.97
C ARG A 97 12.72 -31.33 -10.99
N GLY A 98 11.49 -31.47 -11.48
CA GLY A 98 10.33 -31.86 -10.66
C GLY A 98 9.60 -30.70 -9.97
N SER A 99 10.12 -29.47 -10.03
CA SER A 99 9.42 -28.29 -9.50
C SER A 99 8.09 -28.06 -10.23
N LYS A 100 7.04 -27.76 -9.46
CA LYS A 100 5.71 -27.42 -9.99
C LYS A 100 5.55 -25.91 -10.03
N GLY A 101 5.25 -25.36 -11.20
CA GLY A 101 4.99 -23.94 -11.35
C GLY A 101 3.58 -23.56 -10.91
N THR A 102 3.42 -22.34 -10.42
CA THR A 102 2.15 -21.75 -10.01
C THR A 102 1.56 -20.95 -11.16
N ARG A 103 0.29 -21.20 -11.50
CA ARG A 103 -0.41 -20.43 -12.52
C ARG A 103 -0.90 -19.11 -11.94
N ILE A 104 -0.75 -18.03 -12.69
CA ILE A 104 -1.28 -16.71 -12.37
C ILE A 104 -2.00 -16.14 -13.59
N PHE A 105 -2.91 -15.21 -13.35
CA PHE A 105 -3.72 -14.61 -14.40
C PHE A 105 -3.48 -13.10 -14.43
N PHE A 106 -3.07 -12.60 -15.58
CA PHE A 106 -2.86 -11.18 -15.82
C PHE A 106 -4.05 -10.64 -16.60
N TYR A 107 -4.70 -9.62 -16.06
CA TYR A 107 -5.79 -8.91 -16.73
C TYR A 107 -5.24 -7.65 -17.39
N GLN A 108 -5.41 -7.55 -18.70
CA GLN A 108 -5.08 -6.35 -19.45
C GLN A 108 -6.37 -5.64 -19.87
N PRO A 109 -6.70 -4.48 -19.25
CA PRO A 109 -7.90 -3.73 -19.61
C PRO A 109 -7.83 -3.24 -21.06
N LYS A 110 -8.95 -3.32 -21.76
CA LYS A 110 -9.14 -2.87 -23.14
C LYS A 110 -10.54 -2.27 -23.30
N THR A 111 -10.64 -1.05 -23.78
CA THR A 111 -11.94 -0.50 -24.15
C THR A 111 -12.29 -0.93 -25.58
N LYS A 112 -13.38 -1.67 -25.76
CA LYS A 112 -13.97 -1.97 -27.08
C LYS A 112 -15.19 -1.07 -27.29
N VAL A 113 -15.33 -0.53 -28.50
CA VAL A 113 -16.51 0.25 -28.91
C VAL A 113 -17.40 -0.67 -29.72
N TYR A 114 -18.62 -0.90 -29.22
CA TYR A 114 -19.66 -1.65 -29.91
C TYR A 114 -20.70 -0.68 -30.46
N GLN A 115 -21.19 -0.94 -31.66
CA GLN A 115 -22.32 -0.19 -32.21
C GLN A 115 -23.57 -1.07 -32.08
N LYS A 116 -24.57 -0.56 -31.37
CA LYS A 116 -25.88 -1.22 -31.29
C LYS A 116 -26.57 -1.15 -32.66
N PRO A 117 -27.54 -2.04 -32.95
CA PRO A 117 -28.38 -1.94 -34.15
C PRO A 117 -29.10 -0.59 -34.30
N SER A 118 -29.34 0.12 -33.19
CA SER A 118 -29.88 1.49 -33.16
C SER A 118 -28.91 2.58 -33.64
N GLY A 119 -27.66 2.23 -33.95
CA GLY A 119 -26.60 3.17 -34.34
C GLY A 119 -25.83 3.78 -33.15
N GLU A 120 -26.31 3.60 -31.92
CA GLU A 120 -25.67 4.08 -30.69
C GLU A 120 -24.35 3.34 -30.42
N LYS A 121 -23.27 4.08 -30.14
CA LYS A 121 -21.97 3.50 -29.78
C LYS A 121 -21.86 3.35 -28.26
N VAL A 122 -21.69 2.11 -27.81
CA VAL A 122 -21.40 1.77 -26.40
C VAL A 122 -19.94 1.41 -26.26
N LYS A 123 -19.25 2.08 -25.32
CA LYS A 123 -17.92 1.65 -24.88
C LYS A 123 -18.09 0.59 -23.81
N LEU A 124 -17.55 -0.59 -24.04
CA LEU A 124 -17.45 -1.65 -23.05
C LEU A 124 -15.98 -1.81 -22.67
N ASP A 125 -15.70 -1.74 -21.38
CA ASP A 125 -14.42 -2.15 -20.84
C ASP A 125 -14.40 -3.68 -20.80
N VAL A 126 -13.76 -4.23 -21.82
CA VAL A 126 -13.38 -5.64 -21.85
C VAL A 126 -11.95 -5.76 -21.35
N GLY A 127 -11.47 -6.97 -21.15
CA GLY A 127 -10.04 -7.13 -20.97
C GLY A 127 -9.61 -8.54 -21.28
N ASP A 128 -8.38 -8.64 -21.77
CA ASP A 128 -7.80 -9.93 -22.09
C ASP A 128 -7.21 -10.52 -20.83
N VAL A 129 -7.43 -11.81 -20.66
CA VAL A 129 -6.93 -12.57 -19.52
C VAL A 129 -5.83 -13.48 -20.02
N SER A 130 -4.58 -13.18 -19.67
CA SER A 130 -3.42 -14.00 -20.01
C SER A 130 -3.02 -14.87 -18.82
N MET A 131 -2.79 -16.16 -19.07
CA MET A 131 -2.28 -17.08 -18.06
C MET A 131 -0.76 -17.20 -18.16
N PHE A 132 -0.07 -17.11 -17.03
CA PHE A 132 1.36 -17.34 -16.91
C PHE A 132 1.66 -18.41 -15.88
N VAL A 133 2.78 -19.11 -16.03
CA VAL A 133 3.33 -20.02 -15.01
C VAL A 133 4.57 -19.37 -14.43
N VAL A 134 4.59 -19.24 -13.11
CA VAL A 134 5.71 -18.69 -12.34
C VAL A 134 6.25 -19.71 -11.35
N PHE A 135 7.52 -19.58 -11.01
CA PHE A 135 8.24 -20.40 -10.05
C PHE A 135 8.81 -19.48 -8.98
N ASN A 136 8.68 -19.88 -7.71
CA ASN A 136 9.33 -19.16 -6.62
C ASN A 136 10.86 -19.30 -6.78
N ALA A 137 11.62 -18.30 -6.33
CA ALA A 137 13.08 -18.32 -6.37
C ALA A 137 13.67 -19.54 -5.67
N GLU A 138 13.05 -20.05 -4.61
CA GLU A 138 13.50 -21.27 -3.96
C GLU A 138 13.33 -22.51 -4.83
N GLN A 139 12.55 -22.48 -5.91
CA GLN A 139 12.46 -23.58 -6.87
C GLN A 139 13.56 -23.52 -7.95
N ILE A 140 14.45 -22.52 -7.89
CA ILE A 140 15.41 -22.21 -8.94
C ILE A 140 16.84 -22.26 -8.37
N GLU A 141 17.70 -23.05 -9.00
CA GLU A 141 19.13 -23.06 -8.69
C GLU A 141 19.86 -21.99 -9.49
N GLY A 142 21.01 -21.53 -8.98
CA GLY A 142 21.84 -20.51 -9.63
C GLY A 142 21.39 -19.06 -9.45
N LEU A 143 20.36 -18.81 -8.62
CA LEU A 143 19.99 -17.44 -8.23
C LEU A 143 20.90 -16.91 -7.12
N GLY A 144 21.22 -15.61 -7.19
CA GLY A 144 21.83 -14.90 -6.07
C GLY A 144 20.88 -14.78 -4.88
N LYS A 145 21.44 -14.67 -3.67
CA LYS A 145 20.65 -14.44 -2.44
C LYS A 145 19.76 -13.22 -2.59
N PHE A 146 18.52 -13.31 -2.11
CA PHE A 146 17.64 -12.16 -2.04
C PHE A 146 18.15 -11.21 -0.95
N ASN A 147 18.64 -10.05 -1.37
CA ASN A 147 18.93 -8.95 -0.49
C ASN A 147 17.76 -7.98 -0.55
N TYR A 148 16.93 -8.00 0.50
CA TYR A 148 15.89 -6.98 0.66
C TYR A 148 16.58 -5.63 0.81
N ASN A 149 16.51 -4.80 -0.22
CA ASN A 149 17.03 -3.44 -0.16
C ASN A 149 15.99 -2.56 0.54
N SER A 150 16.26 -2.21 1.79
CA SER A 150 15.38 -1.38 2.62
C SER A 150 15.64 0.12 2.47
N TYR A 151 16.50 0.55 1.53
CA TYR A 151 16.72 1.98 1.30
C TYR A 151 15.49 2.60 0.65
N LEU A 152 14.62 3.13 1.50
CA LEU A 152 13.57 4.05 1.11
C LEU A 152 14.19 5.44 1.04
N ASN A 153 13.88 6.17 -0.02
CA ASN A 153 14.27 7.56 -0.20
C ASN A 153 13.31 8.54 0.51
N PHE A 154 12.47 8.03 1.41
CA PHE A 154 11.48 8.77 2.18
C PHE A 154 11.33 8.14 3.57
N ASP A 155 10.81 8.92 4.52
CA ASP A 155 10.39 8.40 5.83
C ASP A 155 9.02 7.71 5.72
N PRO A 156 8.90 6.42 6.07
CA PRO A 156 7.64 5.66 5.98
C PRO A 156 6.46 6.31 6.70
N ASN A 157 6.74 6.87 7.87
CA ASN A 157 5.73 7.39 8.78
C ASN A 157 5.24 8.76 8.27
N GLU A 158 6.15 9.63 7.86
CA GLU A 158 5.81 10.92 7.25
C GLU A 158 4.95 10.73 5.98
N ARG A 159 5.31 9.77 5.14
CA ARG A 159 4.55 9.48 3.92
C ARG A 159 3.16 8.90 4.23
N ALA A 160 3.05 8.08 5.28
CA ALA A 160 1.76 7.59 5.77
C ALA A 160 0.85 8.73 6.23
N GLU A 161 1.39 9.64 7.06
CA GLU A 161 0.67 10.84 7.54
C GLU A 161 0.21 11.73 6.38
N ASN A 162 1.06 11.91 5.36
CA ASN A 162 0.69 12.69 4.17
C ASN A 162 -0.51 12.08 3.42
N ILE A 163 -0.52 10.77 3.24
CA ILE A 163 -1.63 10.06 2.58
C ILE A 163 -2.91 10.14 3.43
N VAL A 164 -2.80 10.00 4.76
CA VAL A 164 -3.93 10.12 5.69
C VAL A 164 -4.55 11.52 5.57
N LYS A 165 -3.71 12.56 5.59
CA LYS A 165 -4.14 13.95 5.42
C LYS A 165 -4.84 14.17 4.07
N LEU A 166 -4.26 13.67 2.98
CA LEU A 166 -4.81 13.80 1.64
C LEU A 166 -6.14 13.08 1.44
N ASN A 167 -6.33 11.94 2.10
CA ASN A 167 -7.57 11.18 2.05
C ASN A 167 -8.78 11.96 2.60
N ASN A 168 -8.51 12.99 3.42
CA ASN A 168 -9.49 13.98 3.87
C ASN A 168 -10.67 13.34 4.62
N ALA A 169 -10.35 12.44 5.55
CA ALA A 169 -11.26 11.95 6.59
C ALA A 169 -10.67 12.37 7.94
N ASP A 170 -11.49 12.97 8.82
CA ASP A 170 -11.02 13.46 10.12
C ASP A 170 -10.53 12.30 10.99
N VAL A 171 -9.29 12.36 11.50
CA VAL A 171 -8.79 11.44 12.52
C VAL A 171 -8.98 12.06 13.90
N LEU A 172 -9.80 11.42 14.74
CA LEU A 172 -10.10 11.84 16.10
C LEU A 172 -9.51 10.84 17.09
N TYR A 173 -8.82 11.36 18.11
CA TYR A 173 -8.21 10.54 19.15
C TYR A 173 -9.13 10.36 20.36
N HIS A 174 -9.16 9.17 20.95
CA HIS A 174 -9.95 8.89 22.15
C HIS A 174 -9.31 7.80 23.04
N ASP A 175 -9.69 7.77 24.31
CA ASP A 175 -9.11 6.87 25.33
C ASP A 175 -9.83 5.51 25.43
N VAL A 176 -10.40 5.03 24.32
CA VAL A 176 -11.05 3.71 24.25
C VAL A 176 -10.14 2.80 23.45
N ASP A 177 -9.94 1.56 23.91
CA ASP A 177 -9.09 0.56 23.27
C ASP A 177 -9.74 -0.06 22.01
N LYS A 178 -10.13 0.80 21.06
CA LYS A 178 -10.76 0.42 19.78
C LYS A 178 -10.42 1.45 18.71
N ALA A 179 -10.06 0.99 17.52
CA ALA A 179 -10.01 1.81 16.32
C ALA A 179 -11.24 1.50 15.45
N PHE A 180 -11.82 2.51 14.80
CA PHE A 180 -12.93 2.32 13.85
C PHE A 180 -13.19 3.56 12.99
N TYR A 181 -13.61 3.34 11.74
CA TYR A 181 -14.20 4.35 10.89
C TYR A 181 -15.74 4.42 11.04
N VAL A 182 -16.31 5.63 11.05
CA VAL A 182 -17.76 5.88 11.09
C VAL A 182 -18.25 6.48 9.77
N PRO A 183 -18.87 5.68 8.87
CA PRO A 183 -19.27 6.14 7.55
C PRO A 183 -20.20 7.35 7.54
N SER A 184 -21.18 7.40 8.45
CA SER A 184 -22.17 8.47 8.50
C SER A 184 -21.63 9.83 8.92
N LYS A 185 -20.42 9.87 9.50
CA LYS A 185 -19.77 11.11 9.95
C LYS A 185 -18.53 11.45 9.13
N ASP A 186 -18.09 10.53 8.27
CA ASP A 186 -16.78 10.55 7.62
C ASP A 186 -15.62 10.83 8.61
N LYS A 187 -15.56 10.04 9.71
CA LYS A 187 -14.52 10.19 10.74
C LYS A 187 -13.89 8.87 11.13
N ILE A 188 -12.58 8.89 11.34
CA ILE A 188 -11.78 7.82 11.90
C ILE A 188 -11.60 8.11 13.39
N TYR A 189 -11.86 7.12 14.22
CA TYR A 189 -11.64 7.13 15.66
C TYR A 189 -10.49 6.19 15.98
N LEU A 190 -9.45 6.70 16.64
CA LEU A 190 -8.22 5.97 16.89
C LEU A 190 -7.72 6.21 18.33
N PRO A 191 -7.17 5.21 19.03
CA PRO A 191 -6.44 5.47 20.27
C PRO A 191 -5.23 6.39 20.02
N PRO A 192 -4.76 7.16 21.03
CA PRO A 192 -3.54 7.93 20.89
C PRO A 192 -2.35 7.01 20.58
N LYS A 193 -1.35 7.52 19.83
CA LYS A 193 -0.17 6.75 19.41
C LYS A 193 0.55 6.07 20.58
N THR A 194 0.56 6.70 21.76
CA THR A 194 1.15 6.18 23.00
C THR A 194 0.46 4.93 23.56
N ALA A 195 -0.77 4.62 23.13
CA ALA A 195 -1.48 3.40 23.50
C ALA A 195 -1.01 2.17 22.71
N PHE A 196 -0.24 2.37 21.62
CA PHE A 196 0.27 1.28 20.81
C PHE A 196 1.68 0.87 21.26
N PRO A 197 2.01 -0.43 21.24
CA PRO A 197 3.31 -0.91 21.67
C PRO A 197 4.44 -0.55 20.69
N THR A 198 4.13 -0.31 19.41
CA THR A 198 5.08 0.19 18.41
C THR A 198 4.40 1.16 17.43
N GLU A 199 5.19 2.03 16.79
CA GLU A 199 4.67 2.94 15.77
C GLU A 199 4.14 2.21 14.54
N GLU A 200 4.76 1.09 14.16
CA GLU A 200 4.31 0.30 13.01
C GLU A 200 2.92 -0.27 13.25
N LYS A 201 2.63 -0.74 14.47
CA LYS A 201 1.28 -1.20 14.84
C LYS A 201 0.26 -0.06 14.78
N TYR A 202 0.62 1.13 15.27
CA TYR A 202 -0.22 2.32 15.13
C TYR A 202 -0.55 2.61 13.67
N TYR A 203 0.47 2.71 12.80
CA TYR A 203 0.24 3.05 11.40
C TYR A 203 -0.48 1.95 10.62
N ALA A 204 -0.26 0.67 10.95
CA ALA A 204 -1.03 -0.41 10.34
C ALA A 204 -2.52 -0.36 10.70
N THR A 205 -2.85 -0.02 11.95
CA THR A 205 -4.24 0.20 12.38
C THR A 205 -4.82 1.45 11.71
N LEU A 206 -4.09 2.57 11.70
CA LEU A 206 -4.54 3.79 11.01
C LEU A 206 -4.82 3.54 9.52
N LEU A 207 -3.91 2.86 8.81
CA LEU A 207 -4.08 2.54 7.39
C LEU A 207 -5.24 1.58 7.12
N HIS A 208 -5.59 0.72 8.07
CA HIS A 208 -6.80 -0.09 8.00
C HIS A 208 -8.06 0.78 8.07
N GLU A 209 -8.15 1.70 9.04
CA GLU A 209 -9.30 2.61 9.13
C GLU A 209 -9.37 3.60 7.96
N VAL A 210 -8.23 4.08 7.48
CA VAL A 210 -8.15 4.88 6.24
C VAL A 210 -8.68 4.07 5.07
N SER A 211 -8.35 2.78 4.98
CA SER A 211 -8.86 1.92 3.91
C SER A 211 -10.39 1.86 3.93
N HIS A 212 -11.02 1.72 5.09
CA HIS A 212 -12.49 1.83 5.22
C HIS A 212 -13.01 3.19 4.76
N SER A 213 -12.38 4.29 5.19
CA SER A 213 -12.83 5.64 4.86
C SER A 213 -12.85 5.90 3.35
N THR A 214 -11.94 5.30 2.57
CA THR A 214 -11.98 5.42 1.10
C THR A 214 -13.27 4.88 0.48
N GLY A 215 -14.04 4.05 1.19
CA GLY A 215 -15.34 3.55 0.75
C GLY A 215 -16.48 4.57 0.81
N HIS A 216 -16.27 5.76 1.40
CA HIS A 216 -17.27 6.83 1.46
C HIS A 216 -17.79 7.24 0.07
N GLU A 217 -19.02 7.76 0.01
CA GLU A 217 -19.72 8.10 -1.24
C GLU A 217 -19.00 9.15 -2.09
N THR A 218 -18.23 10.04 -1.46
CA THR A 218 -17.42 11.06 -2.14
C THR A 218 -16.07 10.54 -2.64
N ARG A 219 -15.73 9.28 -2.37
CA ARG A 219 -14.45 8.64 -2.71
C ARG A 219 -14.66 7.45 -3.64
N LEU A 220 -14.44 6.21 -3.18
CA LEU A 220 -14.62 4.99 -3.98
C LEU A 220 -16.04 4.42 -3.91
N ASN A 221 -16.92 5.01 -3.10
CA ASN A 221 -18.34 4.68 -3.00
C ASN A 221 -18.60 3.16 -2.91
N ARG A 222 -17.95 2.51 -1.95
CA ARG A 222 -18.15 1.08 -1.66
C ARG A 222 -19.33 0.92 -0.70
N ASP A 223 -19.92 -0.27 -0.69
CA ASP A 223 -20.98 -0.60 0.27
C ASP A 223 -20.41 -0.71 1.69
N LEU A 224 -20.71 0.29 2.53
CA LEU A 224 -20.36 0.35 3.95
C LEU A 224 -21.60 0.19 4.85
N SER A 225 -22.73 -0.30 4.31
CA SER A 225 -24.00 -0.41 5.05
C SER A 225 -24.07 -1.63 5.99
N GLY A 226 -23.12 -2.55 5.88
CA GLY A 226 -23.04 -3.77 6.67
C GLY A 226 -22.87 -3.50 8.17
N LYS A 227 -23.56 -4.28 9.00
CA LYS A 227 -23.38 -4.27 10.46
C LYS A 227 -22.36 -5.32 10.87
N PHE A 228 -21.68 -5.10 12.00
CA PHE A 228 -20.77 -6.09 12.57
C PHE A 228 -21.40 -7.50 12.62
N GLY A 229 -20.66 -8.51 12.15
CA GLY A 229 -21.10 -9.90 12.04
C GLY A 229 -21.92 -10.23 10.78
N SER A 230 -22.32 -9.25 9.96
CA SER A 230 -22.96 -9.51 8.67
C SER A 230 -21.96 -9.89 7.58
N GLU A 231 -22.43 -10.55 6.51
CA GLU A 231 -21.55 -10.88 5.38
C GLU A 231 -21.06 -9.63 4.63
N SER A 232 -21.88 -8.58 4.48
CA SER A 232 -21.44 -7.35 3.81
C SER A 232 -20.34 -6.66 4.60
N TYR A 233 -20.45 -6.64 5.93
CA TYR A 233 -19.39 -6.16 6.82
C TYR A 233 -18.10 -6.99 6.64
N ALA A 234 -18.19 -8.33 6.68
CA ALA A 234 -17.02 -9.19 6.49
C ALA A 234 -16.36 -9.04 5.11
N ARG A 235 -17.13 -8.73 4.05
CA ARG A 235 -16.58 -8.40 2.72
C ARG A 235 -15.76 -7.12 2.73
N GLU A 236 -16.23 -6.08 3.41
CA GLU A 236 -15.50 -4.81 3.51
C GLU A 236 -14.27 -4.91 4.41
N GLU A 237 -14.35 -5.66 5.51
CA GLU A 237 -13.19 -6.02 6.35
C GLU A 237 -12.09 -6.71 5.53
N LEU A 238 -12.47 -7.64 4.64
CA LEU A 238 -11.51 -8.28 3.74
C LEU A 238 -10.81 -7.27 2.82
N VAL A 239 -11.54 -6.26 2.33
CA VAL A 239 -10.96 -5.18 1.51
C VAL A 239 -9.98 -4.34 2.34
N ALA A 240 -10.37 -3.90 3.54
CA ALA A 240 -9.54 -3.08 4.40
C ALA A 240 -8.28 -3.82 4.90
N GLU A 241 -8.39 -5.11 5.20
CA GLU A 241 -7.25 -5.94 5.61
C GLU A 241 -6.24 -6.12 4.48
N ILE A 242 -6.69 -6.47 3.28
CA ILE A 242 -5.80 -6.58 2.12
C ILE A 242 -5.20 -5.22 1.76
N ALA A 243 -6.00 -4.14 1.79
CA ALA A 243 -5.53 -2.80 1.45
C ALA A 243 -4.47 -2.30 2.43
N SER A 244 -4.72 -2.39 3.74
CA SER A 244 -3.75 -2.00 4.77
C SER A 244 -2.47 -2.81 4.70
N MET A 245 -2.55 -4.12 4.40
CA MET A 245 -1.37 -4.95 4.14
C MET A 245 -0.53 -4.41 2.98
N LEU A 246 -1.17 -4.10 1.84
CA LEU A 246 -0.49 -3.58 0.66
C LEU A 246 0.08 -2.17 0.89
N LEU A 247 -0.66 -1.29 1.57
CA LEU A 247 -0.20 0.04 1.94
C LEU A 247 1.02 -0.03 2.86
N CYS A 248 0.99 -0.87 3.89
CA CYS A 248 2.13 -1.08 4.78
C CYS A 248 3.36 -1.54 4.00
N TYR A 249 3.20 -2.47 3.05
CA TYR A 249 4.29 -2.90 2.18
C TYR A 249 4.85 -1.77 1.32
N ASP A 250 3.97 -1.05 0.61
CA ASP A 250 4.34 0.01 -0.33
C ASP A 250 4.95 1.24 0.38
N LEU A 251 4.63 1.46 1.65
CA LEU A 251 5.20 2.50 2.52
C LEU A 251 6.42 2.03 3.32
N GLY A 252 6.64 0.72 3.45
CA GLY A 252 7.75 0.17 4.24
C GLY A 252 7.47 0.02 5.75
N ILE A 253 6.22 0.02 6.17
CA ILE A 253 5.76 -0.03 7.57
C ILE A 253 5.66 -1.47 8.06
N LYS A 254 6.67 -1.95 8.77
CA LYS A 254 6.82 -3.37 9.17
C LYS A 254 6.02 -3.73 10.41
N ALA A 255 4.71 -3.58 10.37
CA ALA A 255 3.84 -3.91 11.50
C ALA A 255 3.69 -5.41 11.67
N ASN A 256 3.64 -5.91 12.91
CA ASN A 256 3.07 -7.22 13.19
C ASN A 256 1.62 -7.02 13.63
N LYS A 257 0.63 -7.43 12.83
CA LYS A 257 -0.76 -7.47 13.28
C LYS A 257 -0.93 -8.66 14.22
N ASP A 258 -1.28 -8.38 15.47
CA ASP A 258 -1.58 -9.44 16.44
C ASP A 258 -2.81 -10.20 15.95
N ILE A 259 -2.71 -11.54 15.92
CA ILE A 259 -3.76 -12.44 15.38
C ILE A 259 -4.96 -12.57 16.34
N GLU A 260 -4.88 -11.94 17.53
CA GLU A 260 -5.67 -12.33 18.71
C GLU A 260 -7.18 -12.02 18.64
N ASN A 261 -7.66 -11.22 17.68
CA ASN A 261 -9.09 -10.81 17.61
C ASN A 261 -9.88 -11.27 16.37
N HIS A 262 -9.35 -12.19 15.54
CA HIS A 262 -9.88 -12.40 14.18
C HIS A 262 -10.62 -13.72 13.91
N ALA A 263 -10.81 -14.59 14.91
CA ALA A 263 -11.47 -15.90 14.70
C ALA A 263 -12.87 -15.77 14.08
N ALA A 264 -13.64 -14.75 14.47
CA ALA A 264 -14.97 -14.47 13.94
C ALA A 264 -14.94 -14.10 12.43
N TYR A 265 -14.00 -13.24 12.02
CA TYR A 265 -13.86 -12.83 10.61
C TYR A 265 -13.39 -13.97 9.71
N ILE A 266 -12.46 -14.80 10.20
CA ILE A 266 -11.98 -15.97 9.46
C ILE A 266 -13.15 -16.91 9.13
N GLN A 267 -14.04 -17.19 10.10
CA GLN A 267 -15.22 -18.02 9.86
C GLN A 267 -16.17 -17.39 8.83
N SER A 268 -16.42 -16.07 8.92
CA SER A 268 -17.23 -15.37 7.92
C SER A 268 -16.60 -15.44 6.52
N TRP A 269 -15.29 -15.25 6.38
CA TRP A 269 -14.60 -15.34 5.08
C TRP A 269 -14.61 -16.75 4.50
N VAL A 270 -14.43 -17.78 5.33
CA VAL A 270 -14.58 -19.17 4.90
C VAL A 270 -15.97 -19.38 4.29
N SER A 271 -17.03 -18.94 4.97
CA SER A 271 -18.40 -19.06 4.46
C SER A 271 -18.60 -18.30 3.16
N ILE A 272 -18.07 -17.08 3.04
CA ILE A 272 -18.16 -16.25 1.83
C ILE A 272 -17.47 -16.95 0.64
N PHE A 273 -16.27 -17.50 0.84
CA PHE A 273 -15.51 -18.14 -0.23
C PHE A 273 -16.07 -19.51 -0.65
N GLU A 274 -16.69 -20.25 0.27
CA GLU A 274 -17.40 -21.48 -0.04
C GLU A 274 -18.65 -21.21 -0.90
N LYS A 275 -19.28 -20.04 -0.75
CA LYS A 275 -20.43 -19.60 -1.56
C LYS A 275 -20.01 -19.04 -2.93
N ASP A 276 -19.03 -18.13 -2.98
CA ASP A 276 -18.50 -17.58 -4.24
C ASP A 276 -16.98 -17.42 -4.17
N VAL A 277 -16.28 -18.26 -4.95
CA VAL A 277 -14.81 -18.27 -5.06
C VAL A 277 -14.24 -16.98 -5.65
N ASN A 278 -15.07 -16.15 -6.28
CA ASN A 278 -14.64 -14.87 -6.85
C ASN A 278 -14.51 -13.76 -5.80
N GLU A 279 -15.07 -13.93 -4.60
CA GLU A 279 -15.13 -12.87 -3.58
C GLU A 279 -13.73 -12.42 -3.15
N LEU A 280 -12.77 -13.34 -3.00
CA LEU A 280 -11.38 -12.98 -2.71
C LEU A 280 -10.78 -12.09 -3.81
N PHE A 281 -11.03 -12.42 -5.07
CA PHE A 281 -10.47 -11.70 -6.22
C PHE A 281 -11.12 -10.32 -6.35
N LYS A 282 -12.43 -10.21 -6.08
CA LYS A 282 -13.15 -8.93 -6.02
C LYS A 282 -12.60 -8.05 -4.89
N ALA A 283 -12.41 -8.62 -3.70
CA ALA A 283 -11.86 -7.89 -2.55
C ALA A 283 -10.42 -7.42 -2.81
N ALA A 284 -9.55 -8.30 -3.33
CA ALA A 284 -8.19 -7.93 -3.70
C ALA A 284 -8.15 -6.86 -4.81
N SER A 285 -9.07 -6.90 -5.78
CA SER A 285 -9.21 -5.85 -6.79
C SER A 285 -9.61 -4.51 -6.17
N LYS A 286 -10.59 -4.50 -5.26
CA LYS A 286 -10.99 -3.29 -4.52
C LYS A 286 -9.85 -2.76 -3.65
N ALA A 287 -9.08 -3.63 -3.00
CA ALA A 287 -7.93 -3.25 -2.20
C ALA A 287 -6.83 -2.55 -3.04
N GLU A 288 -6.58 -3.00 -4.27
CA GLU A 288 -5.69 -2.28 -5.19
C GLU A 288 -6.24 -0.92 -5.61
N GLN A 289 -7.57 -0.78 -5.74
CA GLN A 289 -8.20 0.52 -5.99
C GLN A 289 -8.03 1.47 -4.80
N VAL A 290 -8.12 0.97 -3.56
CA VAL A 290 -7.79 1.76 -2.35
C VAL A 290 -6.36 2.29 -2.42
N CYS A 291 -5.38 1.40 -2.66
CA CYS A 291 -3.97 1.79 -2.76
C CYS A 291 -3.75 2.80 -3.88
N THR A 292 -4.32 2.54 -5.06
CA THR A 292 -4.20 3.41 -6.23
C THR A 292 -4.79 4.79 -5.96
N TYR A 293 -6.00 4.85 -5.38
CA TYR A 293 -6.67 6.09 -5.01
C TYR A 293 -5.79 6.96 -4.11
N LEU A 294 -5.28 6.37 -3.02
CA LEU A 294 -4.46 7.09 -2.04
C LEU A 294 -3.14 7.60 -2.65
N PHE A 295 -2.42 6.76 -3.40
CA PHE A 295 -1.17 7.19 -4.06
C PHE A 295 -1.40 8.17 -5.21
N ASP A 296 -2.57 8.15 -5.85
CA ASP A 296 -2.91 9.13 -6.90
C ASP A 296 -3.25 10.50 -6.31
N LEU A 297 -3.76 10.58 -5.07
CA LEU A 297 -3.88 11.85 -4.35
C LEU A 297 -2.50 12.49 -4.11
N GLU A 298 -1.53 11.69 -3.68
CA GLU A 298 -0.14 12.13 -3.46
C GLU A 298 0.49 12.67 -4.76
N LYS A 299 0.38 11.92 -5.86
CA LYS A 299 0.87 12.40 -7.18
C LYS A 299 0.21 13.70 -7.63
N LYS A 300 -1.10 13.87 -7.37
CA LYS A 300 -1.80 15.11 -7.72
C LYS A 300 -1.29 16.29 -6.89
N GLN A 301 -0.99 16.08 -5.61
CA GLN A 301 -0.36 17.09 -4.75
C GLN A 301 1.01 17.49 -5.31
N ASP A 302 1.88 16.53 -5.64
CA ASP A 302 3.22 16.79 -6.19
C ASP A 302 3.15 17.58 -7.49
N ASN A 303 2.25 17.19 -8.41
CA ASN A 303 2.04 17.89 -9.67
C ASN A 303 1.50 19.32 -9.46
N THR A 304 0.71 19.55 -8.41
CA THR A 304 0.19 20.90 -8.09
C THR A 304 1.30 21.78 -7.53
N GLN A 305 2.18 21.22 -6.69
CA GLN A 305 3.32 21.94 -6.11
C GLN A 305 4.39 22.28 -7.17
N GLN A 306 4.58 21.43 -8.18
CA GLN A 306 5.49 21.69 -9.30
C GLN A 306 4.96 22.71 -10.33
N ASN A 307 3.64 22.94 -10.37
CA ASN A 307 3.00 23.86 -11.31
C ASN A 307 2.62 25.22 -10.70
N VAL A 308 3.13 25.55 -9.50
CA VAL A 308 3.02 26.90 -8.97
C VAL A 308 3.99 27.79 -9.78
N PRO A 309 3.49 28.79 -10.56
CA PRO A 309 4.39 29.68 -11.28
C PRO A 309 5.29 30.41 -10.29
N ASP A 310 6.59 30.47 -10.59
CA ASP A 310 7.58 31.24 -9.84
C ASP A 310 7.00 32.63 -9.52
N VAL A 311 6.66 32.85 -8.24
CA VAL A 311 6.36 34.19 -7.77
C VAL A 311 7.65 34.98 -7.97
N PRO A 312 7.65 36.09 -8.74
CA PRO A 312 8.85 36.89 -8.92
C PRO A 312 9.37 37.27 -7.55
N LYS A 313 10.62 36.87 -7.25
CA LYS A 313 11.35 37.36 -6.07
C LYS A 313 11.19 38.88 -6.06
N VAL A 314 10.54 39.40 -5.01
CA VAL A 314 10.48 40.83 -4.74
C VAL A 314 11.93 41.34 -4.77
N ILE A 315 12.25 42.11 -5.81
CA ILE A 315 13.55 42.76 -5.95
C ILE A 315 13.64 43.73 -4.77
N GLN A 316 14.41 43.37 -3.75
CA GLN A 316 14.80 44.33 -2.73
C GLN A 316 15.59 45.44 -3.44
N PRO A 317 15.24 46.73 -3.26
CA PRO A 317 15.93 47.81 -3.94
C PRO A 317 17.41 47.82 -3.53
N GLN A 318 18.29 47.69 -4.54
CA GLN A 318 19.72 47.86 -4.36
C GLN A 318 20.03 49.28 -3.89
N VAL A 319 20.54 49.40 -2.67
CA VAL A 319 21.15 50.64 -2.17
C VAL A 319 22.42 50.87 -2.99
N LYS A 320 22.39 51.88 -3.85
CA LYS A 320 23.56 52.36 -4.60
C LYS A 320 24.59 52.89 -3.60
N SER A 321 25.76 52.28 -3.54
CA SER A 321 26.92 52.81 -2.83
C SER A 321 27.46 54.06 -3.54
N VAL A 322 27.61 55.14 -2.79
CA VAL A 322 28.27 56.38 -3.21
C VAL A 322 29.79 56.21 -3.01
N PRO A 323 30.67 56.70 -3.91
CA PRO A 323 32.10 56.47 -3.80
C PRO A 323 32.75 57.29 -2.68
N ALA A 324 33.74 56.68 -2.03
CA ALA A 324 34.50 57.23 -0.92
C ALA A 324 35.37 58.44 -1.31
N LYS A 325 35.36 59.48 -0.47
CA LYS A 325 36.44 60.47 -0.39
C LYS A 325 37.35 60.10 0.78
N GLN A 326 38.65 59.96 0.52
CA GLN A 326 39.69 59.96 1.54
C GLN A 326 39.79 61.35 2.16
N ASP A 327 39.83 61.43 3.49
CA ASP A 327 41.02 61.97 4.17
C ASP A 327 40.96 61.85 5.70
N SER A 328 42.16 61.62 6.23
CA SER A 328 42.66 61.92 7.58
C SER A 328 42.38 60.96 8.75
N ILE A 329 43.50 60.61 9.38
CA ILE A 329 43.73 59.68 10.48
C ILE A 329 43.31 60.34 11.80
N VAL A 330 42.44 59.70 12.59
CA VAL A 330 42.34 59.93 14.05
C VAL A 330 42.05 58.60 14.78
N LYS A 331 42.73 58.45 15.92
CA LYS A 331 43.00 57.26 16.74
C LYS A 331 41.76 56.57 17.33
N GLN A 332 41.82 55.23 17.48
CA GLN A 332 40.86 54.46 18.29
C GLN A 332 41.10 54.61 19.81
N PRO A 333 40.01 54.65 20.60
CA PRO A 333 40.00 54.13 21.97
C PRO A 333 38.84 53.11 22.19
N PRO A 334 38.82 52.39 23.33
CA PRO A 334 38.62 50.94 23.34
C PRO A 334 37.19 50.44 23.67
N ILE A 335 37.04 49.15 23.35
CA ILE A 335 36.01 48.18 23.72
C ILE A 335 35.38 48.45 25.10
N THR A 336 34.20 49.08 25.15
CA THR A 336 33.33 49.10 26.36
C THR A 336 31.83 49.25 26.05
N PHE A 337 31.39 49.00 24.81
CA PHE A 337 29.97 49.13 24.42
C PHE A 337 29.19 47.80 24.42
N TRP A 338 29.88 46.66 24.31
CA TRP A 338 29.23 45.35 24.20
C TRP A 338 28.78 44.74 25.53
N GLU A 339 29.33 45.18 26.67
CA GLU A 339 28.92 44.69 27.99
C GLU A 339 27.65 45.38 28.54
N LYS A 340 27.20 46.49 27.95
CA LYS A 340 25.95 47.18 28.35
C LYS A 340 24.72 46.80 27.51
N VAL A 341 24.91 46.11 26.39
CA VAL A 341 23.80 45.64 25.53
C VAL A 341 23.25 44.28 26.02
N VAL A 342 24.08 43.47 26.66
CA VAL A 342 23.69 42.15 27.19
C VAL A 342 22.83 42.26 28.47
N ASP A 343 23.05 43.29 29.29
CA ASP A 343 22.28 43.50 30.52
C ASP A 343 20.91 44.18 30.29
N PHE A 344 20.74 44.92 29.19
CA PHE A 344 19.44 45.51 28.81
C PHE A 344 18.45 44.43 28.29
N ILE A 345 18.96 43.39 27.64
CA ILE A 345 18.13 42.29 27.11
C ILE A 345 17.65 41.35 28.23
N LYS A 346 18.42 41.18 29.31
CA LYS A 346 18.01 40.40 30.49
C LYS A 346 16.98 41.10 31.38
N PHE A 347 16.83 42.42 31.27
CA PHE A 347 15.85 43.22 32.02
C PHE A 347 14.48 43.28 31.33
N CYS A 348 14.40 43.09 30.01
CA CYS A 348 13.14 43.21 29.24
C CYS A 348 12.38 41.90 29.02
N PHE A 349 12.98 40.73 29.25
CA PHE A 349 12.31 39.44 29.08
C PHE A 349 12.40 38.62 30.37
N ASN A 350 11.38 38.79 31.20
CA ASN A 350 11.19 38.13 32.49
C ASN A 350 10.97 36.61 32.31
N VAL A 351 12.03 35.87 31.99
CA VAL A 351 12.04 34.41 31.87
C VAL A 351 12.81 33.84 33.06
N LYS A 352 12.10 33.10 33.92
CA LYS A 352 12.73 32.16 34.85
C LYS A 352 13.31 30.99 34.08
#